data_AF-X1J227-F1
#
_entry.id   AF-X1J227-F1
#
_cell.length_a   1.000
_cell.length_b   1.000
_cell.length_c   1.000
_cell.angle_alpha   90.00
_cell.angle_beta   90.00
_cell.angle_gamma   90.00
#
_symmetry.space_group_name_H-M   'P 1'
#
loop_
_entity.id
_entity.type
_entity.pdbx_description
1 polymer ?
#
loop_
_entity_poly.entity_id
_entity_poly.type
_entity_poly.pdbx_seq_one_letter_code
_entity_poly.pdbx_strand_id
1 'polypeptide(L)'
;MARKSVVERLVELNPETEIWWDSSPLVYYNWKKKMLDKAAPGDRAESEEQLTHFFNESDPASGLVRGVTTNPPLSLQAIEGRPDIWIPWVDKLIKDNPYADV
;
A
#
# COMPACT_ATOMS: atom_id res chain seq x y z
N MET A 1 -10.02 -16.60 14.29
CA MET A 1 -9.71 -15.15 14.30
C MET A 1 -8.21 -15.01 14.42
N ALA A 2 -7.57 -14.27 13.52
CA ALA A 2 -6.16 -13.93 13.63
C ALA A 2 -5.83 -13.37 15.02
N ARG A 3 -4.62 -13.62 15.49
CA ARG A 3 -4.09 -12.92 16.65
C ARG A 3 -3.98 -11.43 16.31
N LYS A 4 -4.51 -10.57 17.18
CA LYS A 4 -4.33 -9.11 17.03
C LYS A 4 -2.85 -8.76 16.97
N SER A 5 -2.48 -7.99 15.96
CA SER A 5 -1.16 -7.40 15.81
C SER A 5 -0.82 -6.46 16.97
N VAL A 6 0.45 -6.08 17.07
CA VAL A 6 0.89 -5.03 18.01
C VAL A 6 0.22 -3.68 17.72
N VAL A 7 -0.08 -3.39 16.45
CA VAL A 7 -0.68 -2.13 16.02
C VAL A 7 -2.17 -2.08 16.39
N GLU A 8 -2.90 -3.16 16.20
CA GLU A 8 -4.30 -3.25 16.64
C GLU A 8 -4.41 -3.05 18.15
N ARG A 9 -3.56 -3.72 18.93
CA ARG A 9 -3.54 -3.57 20.39
C ARG A 9 -3.18 -2.15 20.83
N LEU A 10 -2.39 -1.42 20.07
CA LEU A 10 -2.10 -0.01 20.32
C LEU A 10 -3.35 0.86 20.12
N VAL A 11 -4.09 0.65 19.02
CA VAL A 11 -5.34 1.38 18.74
C VAL A 11 -6.40 1.13 19.82
N GLU A 12 -6.45 -0.06 20.40
CA GLU A 12 -7.40 -0.39 21.47
C GLU A 12 -7.18 0.40 22.77
N LEU A 13 -5.98 0.95 23.00
CA LEU A 13 -5.70 1.76 24.18
C LEU A 13 -6.36 3.14 24.12
N ASN A 14 -6.58 3.67 22.92
CA ASN A 14 -7.31 4.91 22.68
C ASN A 14 -7.96 4.87 21.29
N PRO A 15 -9.31 4.82 21.19
CA PRO A 15 -10.04 4.80 19.92
C PRO A 15 -9.76 5.98 18.99
N GLU A 16 -9.22 7.09 19.48
CA GLU A 16 -8.82 8.25 18.67
C GLU A 16 -7.41 8.10 18.04
N THR A 17 -6.71 6.99 18.31
CA THR A 17 -5.38 6.74 17.75
C THR A 17 -5.47 6.49 16.25
N GLU A 18 -4.84 7.36 15.47
CA GLU A 18 -4.70 7.18 14.04
C GLU A 18 -3.38 6.48 13.70
N ILE A 19 -3.45 5.47 12.83
CA ILE A 19 -2.28 4.83 12.25
C ILE A 19 -2.05 5.40 10.86
N TRP A 20 -0.85 5.93 10.64
CA TRP A 20 -0.46 6.54 9.37
C TRP A 20 0.58 5.68 8.66
N TRP A 21 0.39 5.48 7.36
CA TRP A 21 1.38 4.85 6.49
C TRP A 21 2.29 5.92 5.90
N ASP A 22 3.57 5.88 6.25
CA ASP A 22 4.56 6.87 5.79
C ASP A 22 5.08 6.55 4.37
N SER A 23 4.16 6.27 3.45
CA SER A 23 4.46 6.13 2.04
C SER A 23 3.18 6.27 1.20
N SER A 24 3.34 6.29 -0.12
CA SER A 24 2.22 6.19 -1.04
C SER A 24 1.49 4.84 -0.87
N PRO A 25 0.14 4.80 -0.87
CA PRO A 25 -0.58 3.53 -0.85
C PRO A 25 -0.29 2.67 -2.09
N LEU A 26 0.12 3.30 -3.19
CA LEU A 26 0.43 2.63 -4.46
C LEU A 26 1.68 1.73 -4.38
N VAL A 27 2.60 1.98 -3.44
CA VAL A 27 3.77 1.10 -3.25
C VAL A 27 3.46 -0.10 -2.35
N TYR A 28 2.32 -0.09 -1.65
CA TYR A 28 2.02 -1.06 -0.59
C TYR A 28 2.01 -2.50 -1.12
N TYR A 29 1.38 -2.75 -2.28
CA TYR A 29 1.32 -4.09 -2.87
C TYR A 29 2.71 -4.71 -3.06
N ASN A 30 3.61 -3.96 -3.70
CA ASN A 30 4.98 -4.42 -3.93
C ASN A 30 5.77 -4.56 -2.62
N TRP A 31 5.55 -3.65 -1.68
CA TRP A 31 6.18 -3.70 -0.35
C TRP A 31 5.72 -4.92 0.45
N LYS A 32 4.41 -5.17 0.52
CA LYS A 32 3.79 -6.34 1.17
C LYS A 32 4.34 -7.63 0.57
N LYS A 33 4.35 -7.76 -0.75
CA LYS A 33 4.94 -8.92 -1.44
C LYS A 33 6.40 -9.13 -1.02
N LYS A 34 7.21 -8.08 -1.03
CA LYS A 34 8.63 -8.14 -0.60
C LYS A 34 8.79 -8.53 0.87
N MET A 35 7.89 -8.12 1.76
CA MET A 35 7.92 -8.53 3.17
C MET A 35 7.57 -10.01 3.31
N LEU A 36 6.53 -10.47 2.61
CA LEU A 36 6.11 -11.87 2.63
C LEU A 36 7.19 -12.80 2.07
N ASP A 37 7.89 -12.38 1.02
CA ASP A 37 8.99 -13.16 0.42
C ASP A 37 10.22 -13.27 1.35
N LYS A 38 10.30 -12.42 2.37
CA LYS A 38 11.31 -12.48 3.44
C LYS A 38 10.83 -13.16 4.71
N ALA A 39 9.53 -13.48 4.81
CA ALA A 39 8.97 -14.12 5.99
C ALA A 39 9.51 -15.55 6.15
N ALA A 40 9.67 -16.02 7.38
CA ALA A 40 9.98 -17.42 7.63
C ALA A 40 8.85 -18.31 7.08
N PRO A 41 9.14 -19.54 6.60
CA PRO A 41 8.13 -20.40 5.99
C PRO A 41 6.88 -20.67 6.86
N GLY A 42 7.03 -20.66 8.19
CA GLY A 42 5.91 -20.84 9.12
C GLY A 42 5.07 -19.59 9.36
N ASP A 43 5.60 -18.40 9.08
CA ASP A 43 4.99 -17.12 9.47
C ASP A 43 4.30 -16.42 8.29
N ARG A 44 4.50 -16.90 7.06
CA ARG A 44 4.04 -16.20 5.85
C ARG A 44 2.52 -15.98 5.85
N ALA A 45 1.74 -17.00 6.21
CA ALA A 45 0.28 -16.90 6.21
C ALA A 45 -0.23 -15.90 7.26
N GLU A 46 0.30 -15.97 8.49
CA GLU A 46 -0.06 -15.02 9.55
C GLU A 46 0.39 -13.59 9.19
N SER A 47 1.58 -13.44 8.60
CA SER A 47 2.08 -12.15 8.11
C SER A 47 1.20 -11.58 7.01
N GLU A 48 0.73 -12.41 6.08
CA GLU A 48 -0.16 -11.98 5.00
C GLU A 48 -1.52 -11.52 5.53
N GLU A 49 -2.08 -12.24 6.50
CA GLU A 49 -3.32 -11.85 7.18
C GLU A 49 -3.13 -10.51 7.92
N GLN A 50 -2.09 -10.38 8.74
CA GLN A 50 -1.82 -9.14 9.49
C GLN A 50 -1.55 -7.94 8.57
N LEU A 51 -0.78 -8.12 7.50
CA LEU A 51 -0.53 -7.05 6.53
C LEU A 51 -1.79 -6.69 5.74
N THR A 52 -2.70 -7.64 5.52
CA THR A 52 -3.99 -7.34 4.89
C THR A 52 -4.91 -6.56 5.83
N HIS A 53 -4.93 -6.89 7.13
CA HIS A 53 -5.64 -6.10 8.14
C HIS A 53 -5.03 -4.70 8.33
N PHE A 54 -3.71 -4.57 8.22
CA PHE A 54 -3.05 -3.26 8.28
C PHE A 54 -3.54 -2.34 7.16
N PHE A 55 -3.47 -2.80 5.91
CA PHE A 55 -4.00 -2.09 4.75
C PHE A 55 -4.54 -3.08 3.72
N ASN A 56 -5.85 -3.04 3.51
CA ASN A 56 -6.53 -3.84 2.50
C ASN A 56 -6.62 -3.06 1.19
N GLU A 57 -5.86 -3.49 0.18
CA GLU A 57 -5.75 -2.80 -1.10
C GLU A 57 -7.09 -2.75 -1.88
N SER A 58 -7.99 -3.70 -1.63
CA SER A 58 -9.30 -3.81 -2.30
C SER A 58 -10.42 -3.05 -1.57
N ASP A 59 -10.26 -2.84 -0.27
CA ASP A 59 -11.18 -2.06 0.57
C ASP A 59 -10.37 -1.30 1.64
N PRO A 60 -9.73 -0.17 1.27
CA PRO A 60 -8.83 0.56 2.17
C PRO A 60 -9.47 0.98 3.50
N ALA A 61 -10.78 1.25 3.50
CA ALA A 61 -11.51 1.69 4.70
C ALA A 61 -11.65 0.56 5.74
N SER A 62 -11.59 -0.70 5.32
CA SER A 62 -11.61 -1.85 6.23
C SER A 62 -10.31 -2.05 7.02
N GLY A 63 -9.21 -1.42 6.57
CA GLY A 63 -7.89 -1.55 7.21
C GLY A 63 -7.71 -0.66 8.44
N LEU A 64 -6.51 -0.74 9.04
CA LEU A 64 -6.11 0.07 10.20
C LEU A 64 -5.60 1.45 9.84
N VAL A 65 -5.02 1.61 8.65
CA VAL A 65 -4.45 2.88 8.20
C VAL A 65 -5.57 3.94 8.04
N ARG A 66 -5.33 5.15 8.55
CA ARG A 66 -6.23 6.31 8.46
C ARG A 66 -5.69 7.44 7.59
N GLY A 67 -4.40 7.42 7.30
CA GLY A 67 -3.74 8.41 6.45
C GLY A 67 -2.49 7.86 5.80
N VAL A 68 -2.06 8.53 4.73
CA VAL A 68 -0.86 8.19 3.96
C VAL A 68 -0.04 9.46 3.74
N THR A 69 1.28 9.33 3.61
CA THR A 69 2.14 10.44 3.16
C THR A 69 2.51 10.27 1.69
N THR A 70 2.33 11.33 0.91
CA THR A 70 2.70 11.36 -0.52
C THR A 70 3.55 12.58 -0.81
N ASN A 71 4.83 12.51 -0.44
CA ASN A 71 5.81 13.51 -0.88
C ASN A 71 6.31 13.17 -2.30
N PRO A 72 6.92 14.12 -3.03
CA PRO A 72 7.32 13.89 -4.43
C PRO A 72 8.22 12.67 -4.65
N PRO A 73 9.25 12.40 -3.81
CA PRO A 73 10.01 11.16 -3.90
C PRO A 73 9.18 9.87 -3.76
N LEU A 74 8.22 9.83 -2.84
CA LEU A 74 7.34 8.67 -2.62
C LEU A 74 6.39 8.46 -3.81
N SER A 75 5.91 9.55 -4.41
CA SER A 75 5.11 9.49 -5.65
C SER A 75 5.92 8.95 -6.82
N LEU A 76 7.19 9.35 -6.96
CA LEU A 76 8.07 8.81 -7.99
C LEU A 76 8.29 7.30 -7.81
N GLN A 77 8.53 6.84 -6.58
CA GLN A 77 8.71 5.40 -6.28
C GLN A 77 7.47 4.57 -6.64
N ALA A 78 6.27 5.12 -6.48
CA ALA A 78 5.03 4.45 -6.90
C ALA A 78 4.94 4.26 -8.42
N ILE A 79 5.43 5.24 -9.18
CA ILE A 79 5.47 5.18 -10.65
C ILE A 79 6.55 4.20 -11.10
N GLU A 80 7.78 4.35 -10.59
CA GLU A 80 8.91 3.48 -10.94
C GLU A 80 8.70 2.03 -10.50
N GLY A 81 7.89 1.78 -9.47
CA GLY A 81 7.60 0.45 -8.96
C GLY A 81 6.65 -0.37 -9.83
N ARG A 82 5.91 0.24 -10.77
CA ARG A 82 4.91 -0.44 -11.61
C ARG A 82 4.96 0.01 -13.08
N PRO A 83 6.12 -0.11 -13.75
CA PRO A 83 6.25 0.31 -15.16
C PRO A 83 5.30 -0.49 -16.08
N ASP A 84 4.94 -1.70 -15.68
CA ASP A 84 3.95 -2.56 -16.35
C ASP A 84 2.55 -1.92 -16.41
N ILE A 85 2.19 -1.08 -15.45
CA ILE A 85 0.94 -0.31 -15.45
C ILE A 85 1.14 1.03 -16.16
N TRP A 86 2.16 1.78 -15.72
CA TRP A 86 2.24 3.21 -16.05
C TRP A 86 2.67 3.46 -17.49
N ILE A 87 3.57 2.67 -18.07
CA ILE A 87 4.02 2.86 -19.45
C ILE A 87 2.86 2.68 -20.44
N PRO A 88 2.11 1.55 -20.44
CA PRO A 88 0.98 1.40 -21.35
C PRO A 88 -0.12 2.44 -21.15
N TRP A 89 -0.31 2.89 -19.90
CA TRP A 89 -1.28 3.94 -19.58
C TRP A 89 -0.88 5.29 -20.18
N VAL A 90 0.39 5.69 -20.04
CA VAL A 90 0.93 6.93 -20.64
C VAL A 90 0.89 6.85 -22.16
N ASP A 91 1.30 5.73 -22.76
CA ASP A 91 1.24 5.54 -24.22
C ASP A 91 -0.19 5.69 -24.74
N LYS A 92 -1.17 5.15 -24.02
CA LYS A 92 -2.59 5.30 -24.34
C LYS A 92 -3.02 6.77 -24.20
N LEU A 93 -2.64 7.44 -23.11
CA LEU A 93 -2.98 8.84 -22.87
C LEU A 93 -2.46 9.75 -24.01
N ILE A 94 -1.23 9.53 -24.47
CA ILE A 94 -0.64 10.26 -25.60
C ILE A 94 -1.44 10.02 -26.89
N LYS A 95 -1.77 8.76 -27.18
CA LYS A 95 -2.56 8.40 -28.39
C LYS A 95 -3.95 9.01 -28.38
N ASP A 96 -4.60 9.05 -27.22
CA ASP A 96 -5.94 9.58 -27.06
C ASP A 96 -5.98 11.12 -27.06
N ASN A 97 -4.83 11.77 -26.80
CA ASN A 97 -4.73 13.23 -26.70
C ASN A 97 -3.56 13.77 -27.56
N PRO A 98 -3.60 13.59 -28.89
CA PRO A 98 -2.46 13.91 -29.77
C PRO A 98 -2.14 15.40 -29.89
N TYR A 99 -3.02 16.28 -29.40
CA TYR A 99 -2.88 17.73 -29.40
C TYR A 99 -3.00 18.33 -27.99
N ALA A 100 -2.84 17.53 -26.93
CA ALA A 100 -2.74 18.10 -25.60
C ALA A 100 -1.46 18.93 -25.49
N ASP A 101 -1.63 20.23 -25.23
CA ASP A 101 -0.53 21.13 -24.92
C ASP A 101 0.07 20.78 -23.54
N VAL A 102 1.32 21.19 -23.33
CA VAL A 102 2.04 21.05 -22.04
C VAL A 102 1.58 22.10 -21.03
#